data_AF-A0AAV0K5H5-F1
#
_entry.id   AF-A0AAV0K5H5-F1
#
_cell.length_a   1.000
_cell.length_b   1.000
_cell.length_c   1.000
_cell.angle_alpha   90.00
_cell.angle_beta   90.00
_cell.angle_gamma   90.00
#
_symmetry.space_group_name_H-M   'P 1'
#
loop_
_entity.id
_entity.type
_entity.pdbx_description
1 polymer ?
#
loop_
_entity_poly.entity_id
_entity_poly.type
_entity_poly.pdbx_seq_one_letter_code
_entity_poly.pdbx_strand_id
1 'polypeptide(L)'
;MKYLKFFYDLTLRVSGTSYVTAHTFFKAIVDIFEVITTLKNDMDEQIQQMANRIEAKVRKYWFEHDEEEEEENLKINRLVYIACVLDPRRKLAYLSFMLDAMYGKSKGEALVKEVTADMTDMFE
;
A
#
# COMPACT_ATOMS: atom_id res chain seq x y z
N MET A 1 21.61 -9.33 1.69
CA MET A 1 20.60 -10.24 2.29
C MET A 1 19.63 -9.56 3.27
N LYS A 2 20.02 -8.53 4.03
CA LYS A 2 19.15 -7.86 5.02
C LYS A 2 17.83 -7.32 4.42
N TYR A 3 17.86 -6.80 3.20
CA TYR A 3 16.69 -6.19 2.55
C TYR A 3 15.66 -7.21 2.06
N LEU A 4 16.10 -8.33 1.47
CA LEU A 4 15.20 -9.40 1.04
C LEU A 4 14.49 -10.06 2.22
N LYS A 5 15.14 -10.12 3.38
CA LYS A 5 14.52 -10.61 4.60
C LYS A 5 13.30 -9.78 5.01
N PHE A 6 13.34 -8.46 4.82
CA PHE A 6 12.19 -7.60 5.12
C PHE A 6 10.96 -7.99 4.28
N PHE A 7 11.13 -8.12 2.96
CA PHE A 7 10.05 -8.54 2.07
C PHE A 7 9.53 -9.93 2.43
N TYR A 8 10.44 -10.87 2.72
CA TYR A 8 10.07 -12.21 3.17
C TYR A 8 9.23 -12.19 4.46
N ASP A 9 9.71 -11.51 5.51
CA ASP A 9 9.02 -11.45 6.82
C ASP A 9 7.65 -10.77 6.69
N LEU A 10 7.54 -9.76 5.84
CA LEU A 10 6.30 -9.03 5.56
C LEU A 10 5.32 -9.89 4.77
N THR A 11 5.76 -10.59 3.71
CA THR A 11 4.94 -11.56 2.98
C THR A 11 4.45 -12.67 3.89
N LEU A 12 5.33 -13.26 4.70
CA LEU A 12 4.98 -14.32 5.64
C LEU A 12 3.88 -13.87 6.61
N ARG A 13 3.95 -12.62 7.11
CA ARG A 13 2.94 -12.06 8.00
C ARG A 13 1.57 -11.98 7.33
N VAL A 14 1.49 -11.46 6.11
CA VAL A 14 0.22 -11.25 5.40
C VAL A 14 -0.36 -12.53 4.79
N SER A 15 0.47 -13.55 4.57
CA SER A 15 0.06 -14.88 4.06
C SER A 15 -0.45 -15.83 5.15
N GLY A 16 -0.50 -15.41 6.42
CA GLY A 16 -1.04 -16.22 7.50
C GLY A 16 -2.52 -16.58 7.30
N THR A 17 -2.89 -17.82 7.61
CA THR A 17 -4.27 -18.32 7.47
C THR A 17 -4.93 -18.67 8.80
N SER A 18 -4.15 -18.78 9.89
CA SER A 18 -4.64 -19.08 11.24
C SER A 18 -5.06 -17.84 12.04
N TYR A 19 -4.91 -16.64 11.46
CA TYR A 19 -5.29 -15.37 12.06
C TYR A 19 -5.71 -14.38 10.98
N VAL A 20 -6.50 -13.36 11.35
CA VAL A 20 -6.96 -12.33 10.40
C VAL A 20 -5.77 -11.47 9.95
N THR A 21 -5.48 -11.44 8.65
CA THR A 21 -4.38 -10.66 8.08
C THR A 21 -4.81 -9.38 7.37
N ALA A 22 -6.06 -9.32 6.91
CA ALA A 22 -6.59 -8.23 6.06
C ALA A 22 -6.33 -6.83 6.65
N HIS A 23 -6.50 -6.68 7.97
CA HIS A 23 -6.28 -5.41 8.67
C HIS A 23 -4.83 -4.89 8.60
N THR A 24 -3.84 -5.79 8.43
CA THR A 24 -2.42 -5.41 8.30
C THR A 24 -2.00 -5.14 6.86
N PHE A 25 -2.82 -5.52 5.89
CA PHE A 25 -2.43 -5.62 4.49
C PHE A 25 -2.07 -4.27 3.89
N PHE A 26 -2.89 -3.24 4.12
CA PHE A 26 -2.59 -1.89 3.65
C PHE A 26 -1.27 -1.35 4.22
N LYS A 27 -1.03 -1.52 5.52
CA LYS A 27 0.25 -1.13 6.15
C LYS A 27 1.42 -1.88 5.54
N ALA A 28 1.25 -3.18 5.25
CA ALA A 28 2.28 -3.98 4.59
C ALA A 28 2.63 -3.43 3.20
N ILE A 29 1.65 -2.93 2.44
CA ILE A 29 1.89 -2.25 1.16
C ILE A 29 2.69 -0.96 1.36
N VAL A 30 2.30 -0.13 2.33
CA VAL A 30 3.03 1.14 2.58
C VAL A 30 4.47 0.88 3.02
N ASP A 31 4.67 -0.13 3.87
CA ASP A 31 5.99 -0.57 4.35
C ASP A 31 6.90 -1.03 3.20
N ILE A 32 6.32 -1.72 2.20
CA ILE A 32 7.03 -2.08 0.98
C ILE A 32 7.50 -0.83 0.23
N PHE A 33 6.64 0.17 0.05
CA PHE A 33 7.00 1.42 -0.65
C PHE A 33 8.04 2.26 0.07
N GLU A 34 7.97 2.33 1.40
CA GLU A 34 8.96 3.03 2.23
C GLU A 34 10.35 2.37 2.10
N VAL A 35 10.40 1.03 2.16
CA VAL A 35 11.66 0.29 1.99
C VAL A 35 12.20 0.45 0.58
N ILE A 36 11.36 0.33 -0.46
CA ILE A 36 11.80 0.55 -1.85
C ILE A 36 12.38 1.95 -2.02
N THR A 37 11.70 2.98 -1.52
CA THR A 37 12.18 4.37 -1.58
C THR A 37 13.53 4.52 -0.89
N THR A 38 13.72 3.88 0.27
CA THR A 38 15.02 3.86 0.97
C THR A 38 16.10 3.20 0.12
N LEU A 39 15.81 2.05 -0.50
CA LEU A 39 16.78 1.30 -1.32
C LEU A 39 17.13 2.01 -2.63
N LYS A 40 16.21 2.79 -3.20
CA LYS A 40 16.48 3.61 -4.39
C LYS A 40 17.47 4.75 -4.12
N ASN A 41 17.58 5.17 -2.86
CA ASN A 41 18.51 6.21 -2.41
C ASN A 41 19.80 5.63 -1.79
N ASP A 42 20.02 4.32 -1.89
CA ASP A 42 21.26 3.68 -1.43
C ASP A 42 22.45 4.12 -2.30
N MET A 43 23.68 4.05 -1.78
CA MET A 43 24.88 4.40 -2.53
C MET A 43 25.31 3.29 -3.52
N ASP A 44 24.88 2.05 -3.28
CA ASP A 44 25.20 0.90 -4.13
C ASP A 44 24.24 0.82 -5.34
N GLU A 45 24.78 0.96 -6.54
CA GLU A 45 24.02 0.90 -7.79
C GLU A 45 23.29 -0.44 -7.96
N GLN A 46 23.86 -1.57 -7.50
CA GLN A 46 23.19 -2.86 -7.59
C GLN A 46 21.94 -2.90 -6.69
N ILE A 47 21.99 -2.26 -5.53
CA ILE A 47 20.83 -2.13 -4.63
C ILE A 47 19.76 -1.25 -5.28
N GLN A 48 20.14 -0.12 -5.88
CA GLN A 48 19.21 0.75 -6.58
C GLN A 48 18.52 0.04 -7.75
N GLN A 49 19.29 -0.67 -8.58
CA GLN A 49 18.76 -1.47 -9.70
C GLN A 49 17.81 -2.56 -9.21
N MET A 50 18.13 -3.23 -8.10
CA MET A 50 17.23 -4.19 -7.47
C MET A 50 15.94 -3.53 -6.98
N ALA A 51 16.03 -2.36 -6.33
CA ALA A 51 14.88 -1.62 -5.83
C ALA A 51 13.93 -1.22 -6.96
N ASN A 52 14.47 -0.72 -8.08
CA ASN A 52 13.68 -0.38 -9.28
C ASN A 52 12.94 -1.62 -9.84
N ARG A 53 13.59 -2.79 -9.86
CA ARG A 53 12.95 -4.04 -10.31
C ARG A 53 11.85 -4.51 -9.36
N ILE A 54 12.02 -4.32 -8.05
CA ILE A 54 10.99 -4.64 -7.06
C ILE A 54 9.83 -3.67 -7.20
N GLU A 55 10.10 -2.36 -7.34
CA GLU A 55 9.10 -1.33 -7.55
C GLU A 55 8.24 -1.63 -8.78
N ALA A 56 8.86 -1.95 -9.92
CA ALA A 56 8.13 -2.30 -11.14
C ALA A 56 7.18 -3.49 -10.94
N LYS A 57 7.59 -4.50 -10.16
CA LYS A 57 6.71 -5.63 -9.82
C LYS A 57 5.58 -5.20 -8.90
N VAL A 58 5.86 -4.44 -7.86
CA VAL A 58 4.85 -3.94 -6.92
C VAL A 58 3.83 -3.08 -7.67
N ARG A 59 4.28 -2.06 -8.42
CA ARG A 59 3.40 -1.20 -9.21
C ARG A 59 2.52 -2.00 -10.17
N LYS A 60 3.10 -2.95 -10.93
CA LYS A 60 2.34 -3.82 -11.85
C LYS A 60 1.18 -4.59 -11.19
N TYR A 61 1.30 -5.00 -9.93
CA TYR A 61 0.25 -5.76 -9.24
C TYR A 61 -0.75 -4.88 -8.48
N TRP A 62 -0.35 -3.68 -8.07
CA TRP A 62 -1.14 -2.83 -7.18
C TRP A 62 -1.72 -1.58 -7.86
N PHE A 63 -1.21 -1.22 -9.04
CA PHE A 63 -1.59 -0.04 -9.82
C PHE A 63 -1.95 -0.49 -11.23
N GLU A 64 -2.96 0.13 -11.82
CA GLU A 64 -3.30 -0.05 -13.23
C GLU A 64 -2.44 0.92 -14.04
N HIS A 65 -1.83 0.42 -15.12
CA HIS A 65 -1.30 1.27 -16.16
C HIS A 65 -2.47 1.62 -17.07
N ASP A 66 -2.95 2.85 -16.99
CA ASP A 66 -3.71 3.39 -18.10
C ASP A 66 -2.71 3.91 -19.12
N GLU A 67 -2.75 3.40 -20.35
CA GLU A 67 -1.87 3.88 -21.42
C GLU A 67 -2.34 5.26 -21.94
N GLU A 68 -3.57 5.67 -21.60
CA GLU A 68 -4.19 6.93 -22.02
C GLU A 68 -4.17 8.02 -20.94
N GLU A 69 -4.03 7.65 -19.66
CA GLU A 69 -3.86 8.61 -18.57
C GLU A 69 -2.38 8.68 -18.13
N GLU A 70 -1.80 9.88 -18.15
CA GLU A 70 -0.42 10.11 -17.67
C GLU A 70 -0.24 9.80 -16.16
N GLU A 71 -1.33 9.62 -15.42
CA GLU A 71 -1.33 9.29 -13.99
C GLU A 71 -1.69 7.82 -13.73
N GLU A 72 -0.84 7.12 -12.98
CA GLU A 72 -1.15 5.78 -12.48
C GLU A 72 -2.45 5.81 -11.64
N ASN A 73 -3.46 5.04 -12.09
CA ASN A 73 -4.70 4.85 -11.36
C ASN A 73 -4.66 3.56 -10.55
N LEU A 74 -5.16 3.65 -9.31
CA LEU A 74 -5.12 2.54 -8.37
C LEU A 74 -6.28 1.60 -8.64
N LYS A 75 -5.95 0.31 -8.81
CA LYS A 75 -6.91 -0.79 -8.69
C LYS A 75 -6.70 -1.59 -7.41
N ILE A 76 -6.16 -0.97 -6.35
CA ILE A 76 -6.20 -1.60 -5.03
C ILE A 76 -7.68 -1.70 -4.64
N ASN A 77 -8.13 -2.93 -4.40
CA ASN A 77 -9.49 -3.19 -3.94
C ASN A 77 -9.77 -2.37 -2.67
N ARG A 78 -10.81 -1.54 -2.69
CA ARG A 78 -11.17 -0.64 -1.57
C ARG A 78 -11.44 -1.38 -0.25
N LEU A 79 -11.78 -2.68 -0.31
CA LEU A 79 -11.85 -3.56 0.86
C LEU A 79 -10.54 -3.60 1.67
N VAL A 80 -9.38 -3.41 1.04
CA VAL A 80 -8.08 -3.33 1.72
C VAL A 80 -8.02 -2.10 2.64
N TYR A 81 -8.57 -0.97 2.20
CA TYR A 81 -8.66 0.25 2.98
C TYR A 81 -9.70 0.11 4.09
N ILE A 82 -10.88 -0.43 3.77
CA ILE A 82 -11.95 -0.69 4.74
C ILE A 82 -11.43 -1.60 5.87
N ALA A 83 -10.76 -2.71 5.53
CA ALA A 83 -10.17 -3.61 6.52
C ALA A 83 -9.14 -2.92 7.42
N CYS A 84 -8.42 -1.91 6.92
CA CYS A 84 -7.51 -1.10 7.71
C CYS A 84 -8.26 -0.22 8.72
N VAL A 85 -9.37 0.41 8.31
CA VAL A 85 -10.19 1.29 9.17
C VAL A 85 -10.98 0.49 10.21
N LEU A 86 -11.38 -0.74 9.88
CA LEU A 86 -12.07 -1.63 10.81
C LEU A 86 -11.16 -2.19 11.92
N ASP A 87 -9.83 -2.03 11.83
CA ASP A 87 -8.93 -2.33 12.96
C ASP A 87 -9.15 -1.29 14.06
N PRO A 88 -9.60 -1.65 15.28
CA PRO A 88 -9.84 -0.68 16.35
C PRO A 88 -8.60 0.16 16.72
N ARG A 89 -7.40 -0.33 16.40
CA ARG A 89 -6.12 0.36 16.63
C ARG A 89 -5.82 1.43 15.56
N ARG A 90 -6.54 1.42 14.43
CA ARG A 90 -6.32 2.31 13.29
C ARG A 90 -7.62 3.00 12.91
N LYS A 91 -7.62 4.32 12.98
CA LYS A 91 -8.80 5.13 12.66
C LYS A 91 -8.76 5.58 11.20
N LEU A 92 -9.87 6.14 10.71
CA LEU A 92 -9.93 6.80 9.40
C LEU A 92 -8.81 7.84 9.22
N ALA A 93 -8.46 8.57 10.28
CA ALA A 93 -7.33 9.51 10.28
C ALA A 93 -5.98 8.85 9.95
N TYR A 94 -5.77 7.61 10.37
CA TYR A 94 -4.58 6.84 10.02
C TYR A 94 -4.57 6.50 8.53
N LEU A 95 -5.70 6.04 7.99
CA LEU A 95 -5.83 5.77 6.56
C LEU A 95 -5.56 7.05 5.75
N SER A 96 -6.19 8.18 6.13
CA SER A 96 -5.99 9.48 5.49
C SER A 96 -4.51 9.88 5.43
N PHE A 97 -3.82 9.83 6.57
CA PHE A 97 -2.39 10.18 6.63
C PHE A 97 -1.54 9.33 5.68
N MET A 98 -1.80 8.03 5.63
CA MET A 98 -1.04 7.10 4.80
C MET A 98 -1.35 7.28 3.31
N LEU A 99 -2.60 7.52 2.95
CA LEU A 99 -3.01 7.80 1.57
C LEU A 99 -2.42 9.13 1.08
N ASP A 100 -2.43 10.17 1.91
CA ASP A 100 -1.80 11.46 1.58
C ASP A 100 -0.30 11.31 1.36
N ALA A 101 0.38 10.50 2.19
CA ALA A 101 1.81 10.24 2.05
C ALA A 101 2.15 9.45 0.77
N MET A 102 1.27 8.54 0.34
CA MET A 102 1.50 7.72 -0.85
C MET A 102 1.11 8.42 -2.15
N TYR A 103 0.03 9.19 -2.14
CA TYR A 103 -0.64 9.68 -3.36
C TYR A 103 -0.72 11.20 -3.43
N GLY A 104 -0.21 11.90 -2.42
CA GLY A 104 -0.42 13.32 -2.26
C GLY A 104 -1.83 13.65 -1.75
N LYS A 105 -1.95 14.86 -1.19
CA LYS A 105 -3.15 15.28 -0.44
C LYS A 105 -4.45 15.27 -1.27
N SER A 106 -4.39 15.67 -2.54
CA SER A 106 -5.59 15.73 -3.39
C SER A 106 -6.21 14.34 -3.61
N LYS A 107 -5.39 13.38 -4.07
CA LYS A 107 -5.83 12.00 -4.36
C LYS A 107 -6.12 11.23 -3.06
N GLY A 108 -5.33 11.47 -2.01
CA GLY A 108 -5.56 10.91 -0.68
C GLY A 108 -6.92 11.30 -0.10
N GLU A 109 -7.26 12.59 -0.10
CA GLU A 109 -8.56 13.09 0.35
C GLU A 109 -9.74 12.52 -0.46
N ALA A 110 -9.59 12.38 -1.78
CA ALA A 110 -10.62 11.78 -2.64
C ALA A 110 -10.88 10.31 -2.25
N LEU A 111 -9.83 9.50 -2.11
CA LEU A 111 -9.95 8.10 -1.73
C LEU A 111 -10.54 7.91 -0.33
N VAL A 112 -10.21 8.78 0.64
CA VAL A 112 -10.82 8.73 1.98
C VAL A 112 -12.33 8.93 1.90
N LYS A 113 -12.80 9.86 1.06
CA LYS A 113 -14.24 10.09 0.86
C LYS A 113 -14.92 8.86 0.27
N GLU A 114 -14.33 8.25 -0.76
CA GLU A 114 -14.86 7.02 -1.36
C GLU A 114 -14.94 5.87 -0.37
N VAL A 115 -13.86 5.61 0.39
CA VAL A 115 -13.83 4.55 1.41
C VAL A 115 -14.85 4.81 2.51
N THR A 116 -15.04 6.07 2.91
CA THR A 116 -16.05 6.42 3.93
C THR A 116 -17.48 6.20 3.42
N ALA A 117 -17.73 6.52 2.14
CA ALA A 117 -19.01 6.27 1.49
C ALA A 117 -19.30 4.76 1.40
N ASP A 118 -18.34 3.96 0.90
CA ASP A 118 -18.46 2.50 0.87
C ASP A 118 -18.72 1.92 2.27
N MET A 119 -18.01 2.40 3.30
CA MET A 119 -18.23 1.93 4.67
C MET A 119 -19.61 2.28 5.20
N THR A 120 -20.16 3.45 4.84
CA THR A 120 -21.50 3.85 5.28
C THR A 120 -22.56 2.96 4.64
N ASP A 121 -22.46 2.74 3.33
CA ASP A 121 -23.36 1.87 2.54
C ASP A 121 -23.37 0.41 3.06
N MET A 122 -22.24 -0.09 3.57
CA MET A 122 -22.16 -1.44 4.15
C MET A 122 -22.99 -1.66 5.43
N PHE A 123 -23.36 -0.59 6.14
CA PHE A 123 -24.07 -0.67 7.43
C PHE A 123 -25.46 -0.02 7.42
N GLU A 124 -25.94 0.40 6.26
CA GLU A 124 -27.32 0.84 6.00
C GLU A 124 -28.16 -0.31 5.42
#